data_AF-A0A840Q877-F1
#
_entry.id   AF-A0A840Q877-F1
#
_cell.length_a   1.000
_cell.length_b   1.000
_cell.length_c   1.000
_cell.angle_alpha   90.00
_cell.angle_beta   90.00
_cell.angle_gamma   90.00
#
_symmetry.space_group_name_H-M   'P 1'
#
loop_
_entity.id
_entity.type
_entity.pdbx_description
1 polymer ?
#
loop_
_entity_poly.entity_id
_entity_poly.type
_entity_poly.pdbx_seq_one_letter_code
_entity_poly.pdbx_strand_id
1 'polypeptide(L)'
;MRARPELALRRALTQFIHACALVAYDDAGAGTAVDAYRKVLDHWGDPTQYRTGSALERASFACVERVRDPFEELTAQPRHAARDEEAVHPLVLHVVPDILVGDTGFGSSFRMACFNAAGSLMDDVITAYQATSLVVSAGYIPYHDVEQPPEILEKMREFRVRYEDEVAERETVAAEIAEYFRERWPTLTRDGGNAKP
;
A
#
# COMPACT_ATOMS: atom_id res chain seq x y z
N MET A 1 -1.72 21.04 -2.89
CA MET A 1 -0.51 20.19 -2.87
C MET A 1 0.25 20.44 -4.17
N ARG A 2 1.50 20.93 -4.12
CA ARG A 2 2.30 21.10 -5.35
C ARG A 2 2.54 19.71 -5.97
N ALA A 3 2.56 19.62 -7.29
CA ALA A 3 2.96 18.39 -7.97
C ALA A 3 4.40 18.07 -7.53
N ARG A 4 4.59 16.91 -6.88
CA ARG A 4 5.90 16.35 -6.54
C ARG A 4 6.18 15.19 -7.50
N PRO A 5 6.57 15.45 -8.76
CA PRO A 5 6.82 14.40 -9.76
C PRO A 5 7.97 13.47 -9.35
N GLU A 6 8.89 13.93 -8.50
CA GLU A 6 9.97 13.15 -7.92
C GLU A 6 9.48 12.00 -7.03
N LEU A 7 8.21 12.03 -6.57
CA LEU A 7 7.60 10.95 -5.78
C LEU A 7 6.69 10.03 -6.61
N ALA A 8 6.68 10.14 -7.94
CA ALA A 8 5.76 9.39 -8.79
C ALA A 8 5.95 7.86 -8.66
N LEU A 9 7.21 7.39 -8.65
CA LEU A 9 7.52 5.98 -8.43
C LEU A 9 7.03 5.49 -7.06
N ARG A 10 7.24 6.26 -5.99
CA ARG A 10 6.77 5.89 -4.65
C ARG A 10 5.24 5.78 -4.60
N ARG A 11 4.53 6.73 -5.22
CA ARG A 11 3.06 6.66 -5.32
C ARG A 11 2.59 5.47 -6.14
N ALA A 12 3.29 5.13 -7.24
CA ALA A 12 2.98 3.95 -8.04
C ALA A 12 3.16 2.67 -7.22
N LEU A 13 4.25 2.56 -6.44
CA LEU A 13 4.49 1.44 -5.53
C LEU A 13 3.40 1.34 -4.44
N THR A 14 3.02 2.45 -3.82
CA THR A 14 1.91 2.49 -2.85
C THR A 14 0.61 1.98 -3.46
N GLN A 15 0.30 2.40 -4.69
CA GLN A 15 -0.90 1.96 -5.42
C GLN A 15 -0.83 0.48 -5.79
N PHE A 16 0.33 0.00 -6.24
CA PHE A 16 0.53 -1.41 -6.58
C PHE A 16 0.29 -2.32 -5.38
N ILE A 17 0.94 -2.04 -4.25
CA ILE A 17 0.76 -2.82 -3.03
C ILE A 17 -0.69 -2.79 -2.56
N HIS A 18 -1.34 -1.63 -2.61
CA HIS A 18 -2.74 -1.52 -2.24
C HIS A 18 -3.65 -2.31 -3.18
N ALA A 19 -3.41 -2.28 -4.49
CA ALA A 19 -4.15 -3.08 -5.45
C ALA A 19 -4.00 -4.58 -5.18
N CYS A 20 -2.79 -5.05 -4.87
CA CYS A 20 -2.57 -6.44 -4.44
C CYS A 20 -3.39 -6.79 -3.19
N ALA A 21 -3.49 -5.88 -2.22
CA ALA A 21 -4.29 -6.09 -1.02
C ALA A 21 -5.78 -6.25 -1.35
N LEU A 22 -6.31 -5.45 -2.28
CA LEU A 22 -7.72 -5.50 -2.68
C LEU A 22 -8.06 -6.72 -3.55
N VAL A 23 -7.13 -7.19 -4.39
CA VAL A 23 -7.33 -8.42 -5.19
C VAL A 23 -7.53 -9.63 -4.27
N ALA A 24 -6.84 -9.70 -3.13
CA ALA A 24 -7.00 -10.78 -2.16
C ALA A 24 -8.42 -10.91 -1.57
N TYR A 25 -9.26 -9.91 -1.79
CA TYR A 25 -10.61 -9.82 -1.27
C TYR A 25 -11.68 -9.78 -2.39
N ASP A 26 -11.31 -10.07 -3.64
CA ASP A 26 -12.17 -10.02 -4.83
C ASP A 26 -12.85 -8.66 -5.12
N ASP A 27 -12.45 -7.59 -4.41
CA ASP A 27 -13.01 -6.23 -4.57
C ASP A 27 -12.32 -5.46 -5.70
N ALA A 28 -11.13 -5.89 -6.09
CA ALA A 28 -10.46 -5.47 -7.31
C ALA A 28 -10.11 -6.69 -8.16
N GLY A 29 -10.46 -6.68 -9.44
CA GLY A 29 -9.96 -7.70 -10.36
C GLY A 29 -8.43 -7.63 -10.48
N ALA A 30 -7.79 -8.76 -10.75
CA ALA A 30 -6.34 -8.87 -10.96
C ALA A 30 -5.78 -7.86 -11.98
N GLY A 31 -6.61 -7.43 -12.94
CA GLY A 31 -6.28 -6.37 -13.89
C GLY A 31 -5.82 -5.06 -13.23
N THR A 32 -6.41 -4.69 -12.09
CA THR A 32 -6.06 -3.48 -11.33
C THR A 32 -4.64 -3.55 -10.78
N ALA A 33 -4.21 -4.71 -10.25
CA ALA A 33 -2.83 -4.90 -9.80
C ALA A 33 -1.85 -4.83 -10.98
N VAL A 34 -2.20 -5.40 -12.14
CA VAL A 34 -1.38 -5.33 -13.35
C VAL A 34 -1.28 -3.89 -13.90
N ASP A 35 -2.36 -3.11 -13.88
CA ASP A 35 -2.31 -1.70 -14.29
C ASP A 35 -1.48 -0.85 -13.32
N ALA A 36 -1.56 -1.13 -12.02
CA ALA A 36 -0.71 -0.47 -11.04
C ALA A 36 0.77 -0.85 -11.22
N TYR A 37 1.06 -2.11 -11.56
CA TYR A 37 2.40 -2.57 -11.90
C TYR A 37 2.98 -1.86 -13.13
N ARG A 38 2.19 -1.67 -14.20
CA ARG A 38 2.62 -0.88 -15.37
C ARG A 38 3.08 0.52 -14.99
N LYS A 39 2.33 1.21 -14.12
CA LYS A 39 2.71 2.55 -13.63
C LYS A 39 4.01 2.54 -12.84
N VAL A 40 4.33 1.46 -12.14
CA VAL A 40 5.63 1.30 -11.47
C VAL A 40 6.75 1.25 -12.53
N LEU A 41 6.56 0.47 -13.60
CA LEU A 41 7.54 0.35 -14.68
C LEU A 41 7.78 1.67 -15.42
N ASP A 42 6.74 2.48 -15.64
CA ASP A 42 6.85 3.81 -16.27
C ASP A 42 7.84 4.74 -15.55
N HIS A 43 8.05 4.54 -14.25
CA HIS A 43 8.93 5.34 -13.42
C HIS A 43 10.17 4.57 -12.92
N TRP A 44 10.31 3.29 -13.22
CA TRP A 44 11.32 2.42 -12.60
C TRP A 44 12.76 2.85 -12.91
N GLY A 45 13.00 3.21 -14.17
CA GLY A 45 14.31 3.62 -14.68
C GLY A 45 14.55 5.14 -14.69
N ASP A 46 13.62 5.94 -14.17
CA ASP A 46 13.75 7.40 -14.17
C ASP A 46 14.69 7.86 -13.03
N PRO A 47 15.86 8.46 -13.34
CA PRO A 47 16.83 8.89 -12.34
C PRO A 47 16.36 10.11 -11.52
N THR A 48 15.29 10.79 -11.94
CA THR A 48 14.73 11.93 -11.21
C THR A 48 13.83 11.52 -10.06
N GLN A 49 13.53 10.22 -9.94
CA GLN A 49 12.70 9.67 -8.87
C GLN A 49 13.45 9.63 -7.55
N TYR A 50 12.85 10.22 -6.52
CA TYR A 50 13.37 10.23 -5.16
C TYR A 50 13.30 8.84 -4.52
N ARG A 51 14.39 8.46 -3.86
CA ARG A 51 14.50 7.19 -3.12
C ARG A 51 14.58 7.49 -1.62
N THR A 52 13.68 6.92 -0.84
CA THR A 52 13.61 7.18 0.61
C THR A 52 14.58 6.30 1.40
N GLY A 53 14.99 5.17 0.82
CA GLY A 53 15.74 4.12 1.48
C GLY A 53 14.95 3.38 2.55
N SER A 54 13.64 3.64 2.71
CA SER A 54 12.85 3.14 3.84
C SER A 54 12.63 1.62 3.79
N ALA A 55 12.26 1.03 4.92
CA ALA A 55 11.93 -0.40 4.98
C ALA A 55 10.77 -0.76 4.04
N LEU A 56 9.72 0.08 4.00
CA LEU A 56 8.62 -0.09 3.05
C LEU A 56 9.14 0.02 1.61
N GLU A 57 9.98 1.00 1.30
CA GLU A 57 10.52 1.16 -0.04
C GLU A 57 11.25 -0.09 -0.51
N ARG A 58 12.18 -0.61 0.29
CA ARG A 58 12.95 -1.82 -0.02
C ARG A 58 12.04 -3.04 -0.23
N ALA A 59 11.06 -3.23 0.66
CA ALA A 59 10.09 -4.32 0.53
C ALA A 59 9.21 -4.15 -0.72
N SER A 60 8.80 -2.92 -1.05
CA SER A 60 8.03 -2.62 -2.26
C SER A 60 8.79 -3.01 -3.52
N PHE A 61 10.08 -2.67 -3.59
CA PHE A 61 10.95 -3.07 -4.70
C PHE A 61 11.09 -4.58 -4.80
N ALA A 62 11.34 -5.26 -3.67
CA ALA A 62 11.41 -6.72 -3.63
C ALA A 62 10.12 -7.39 -4.12
N CYS A 63 8.94 -6.86 -3.78
CA CYS A 63 7.67 -7.35 -4.32
C CYS A 63 7.63 -7.26 -5.84
N VAL A 64 7.94 -6.08 -6.40
CA VAL A 64 7.91 -5.84 -7.86
C VAL A 64 8.88 -6.74 -8.61
N GLU A 65 10.08 -6.96 -8.06
CA GLU A 65 11.05 -7.88 -8.64
C GLU A 65 10.58 -9.32 -8.57
N ARG A 66 10.00 -9.75 -7.45
CA ARG A 66 9.58 -11.14 -7.25
C ARG A 66 8.40 -11.55 -8.11
N VAL A 67 7.55 -10.59 -8.50
CA VAL A 67 6.38 -10.81 -9.36
C VAL A 67 6.64 -10.44 -10.83
N ARG A 68 7.87 -10.06 -11.19
CA ARG A 68 8.20 -9.47 -12.49
C ARG A 68 7.75 -10.34 -13.66
N ASP A 69 8.27 -11.55 -13.78
CA ASP A 69 8.03 -12.42 -14.96
C ASP A 69 6.53 -12.61 -15.28
N PRO A 70 5.68 -13.04 -14.32
CA PRO A 70 4.24 -13.22 -14.61
C PRO A 70 3.54 -11.90 -14.90
N PHE A 71 3.90 -10.80 -14.23
CA PHE A 71 3.29 -9.50 -14.50
C PHE A 71 3.73 -8.94 -15.86
N GLU A 72 5.00 -9.04 -16.23
CA GLU A 72 5.51 -8.61 -17.54
C GLU A 72 4.80 -9.34 -18.68
N GLU A 73 4.63 -10.67 -18.56
CA GLU A 73 3.88 -11.46 -19.52
C GLU A 73 2.44 -10.94 -19.68
N LEU A 74 1.73 -10.71 -18.58
CA LEU A 74 0.37 -10.17 -18.60
C LEU A 74 0.30 -8.76 -19.16
N THR A 75 1.32 -7.93 -18.91
CA THR A 75 1.35 -6.57 -19.44
C THR A 75 1.52 -6.52 -20.95
N ALA A 76 2.16 -7.53 -21.55
CA ALA A 76 2.40 -7.63 -22.99
C ALA A 76 1.21 -8.22 -23.78
N GLN A 77 0.23 -8.81 -23.11
CA GLN A 77 -0.92 -9.47 -23.75
C GLN A 77 -2.20 -8.62 -23.70
N PRO A 78 -3.16 -8.81 -24.64
CA PRO A 78 -4.50 -8.25 -24.50
C PRO A 78 -5.15 -8.72 -23.20
N ARG A 79 -5.96 -7.85 -22.56
CA ARG A 79 -6.63 -8.13 -21.29
C ARG A 79 -7.54 -9.35 -21.35
N HIS A 80 -7.44 -10.23 -20.35
CA HIS A 80 -8.32 -11.38 -20.19
C HIS A 80 -8.53 -11.70 -18.70
N ALA A 81 -9.70 -11.34 -18.16
CA ALA A 81 -9.97 -11.38 -16.71
C ALA A 81 -9.58 -12.71 -16.04
N ALA A 82 -10.08 -13.84 -16.54
CA ALA A 82 -9.81 -15.14 -15.92
C ALA A 82 -8.32 -15.55 -15.95
N ARG A 83 -7.57 -15.13 -17.00
CA ARG A 83 -6.14 -15.44 -17.13
C ARG A 83 -5.34 -14.55 -16.17
N ASP A 84 -5.70 -13.28 -16.13
CA ASP A 84 -5.09 -12.30 -15.23
C ASP A 84 -5.31 -12.75 -13.77
N GLU A 85 -6.52 -13.22 -13.42
CA GLU A 85 -6.82 -13.77 -12.08
C GLU A 85 -6.01 -15.03 -11.75
N GLU A 86 -6.01 -16.02 -12.64
CA GLU A 86 -5.27 -17.28 -12.45
C GLU A 86 -3.77 -17.04 -12.22
N ALA A 87 -3.17 -16.10 -12.96
CA ALA A 87 -1.76 -15.79 -12.85
C ALA A 87 -1.41 -14.88 -11.65
N VAL A 88 -2.28 -13.93 -11.30
CA VAL A 88 -2.00 -12.91 -10.26
C VAL A 88 -2.37 -13.39 -8.86
N HIS A 89 -3.47 -14.13 -8.70
CA HIS A 89 -3.97 -14.52 -7.37
C HIS A 89 -2.92 -15.21 -6.50
N PRO A 90 -2.17 -16.21 -6.97
CA PRO A 90 -1.15 -16.87 -6.15
C PRO A 90 -0.06 -15.90 -5.66
N LEU A 91 0.29 -14.91 -6.49
CA LEU A 91 1.34 -13.94 -6.18
C LEU A 91 0.87 -12.94 -5.14
N VAL A 92 -0.34 -12.39 -5.29
CA VAL A 92 -0.87 -11.40 -4.35
C VAL A 92 -1.29 -12.01 -3.01
N LEU A 93 -1.65 -13.30 -2.99
CA LEU A 93 -2.04 -14.02 -1.78
C LEU A 93 -0.85 -14.58 -0.98
N HIS A 94 0.25 -14.92 -1.65
CA HIS A 94 1.37 -15.61 -0.99
C HIS A 94 2.70 -14.86 -1.07
N VAL A 95 3.02 -14.24 -2.21
CA VAL A 95 4.34 -13.62 -2.40
C VAL A 95 4.40 -12.22 -1.82
N VAL A 96 3.43 -11.37 -2.16
CA VAL A 96 3.43 -9.97 -1.73
C VAL A 96 3.27 -9.83 -0.20
N PRO A 97 2.35 -10.58 0.47
CA PRO A 97 2.21 -10.50 1.92
C PRO A 97 3.41 -11.06 2.69
N ASP A 98 4.02 -12.16 2.21
CA ASP A 98 5.23 -12.72 2.81
C ASP A 98 6.38 -11.70 2.83
N ILE A 99 6.60 -11.00 1.72
CA ILE A 99 7.66 -9.98 1.63
C ILE A 99 7.38 -8.78 2.54
N LEU A 100 6.13 -8.29 2.60
CA LEU A 100 5.81 -7.05 3.31
C LEU A 100 5.58 -7.23 4.80
N VAL A 101 4.97 -8.35 5.21
CA VAL A 101 4.56 -8.57 6.61
C VAL A 101 4.99 -9.92 7.17
N GLY A 102 5.70 -10.76 6.39
CA GLY A 102 6.22 -12.05 6.86
C GLY A 102 5.14 -13.09 7.18
N ASP A 103 3.94 -12.92 6.64
CA ASP A 103 2.77 -13.75 6.94
C ASP A 103 1.85 -13.81 5.71
N THR A 104 1.37 -15.00 5.38
CA THR A 104 0.38 -15.24 4.31
C THR A 104 -0.96 -15.76 4.88
N GLY A 105 -1.11 -15.74 6.20
CA GLY A 105 -2.29 -16.20 6.90
C GLY A 105 -3.48 -15.25 6.79
N PHE A 106 -4.54 -15.60 7.51
CA PHE A 106 -5.77 -14.82 7.54
C PHE A 106 -5.51 -13.38 8.03
N GLY A 107 -5.97 -12.40 7.24
CA GLY A 107 -5.77 -10.97 7.53
C GLY A 107 -4.42 -10.39 7.10
N SER A 108 -3.54 -11.18 6.47
CA SER A 108 -2.25 -10.70 5.94
C SER A 108 -2.43 -9.55 4.94
N SER A 109 -3.40 -9.61 4.04
CA SER A 109 -3.72 -8.54 3.07
C SER A 109 -4.12 -7.23 3.75
N PHE A 110 -4.89 -7.28 4.83
CA PHE A 110 -5.24 -6.08 5.61
C PHE A 110 -4.02 -5.51 6.36
N ARG A 111 -3.19 -6.38 6.97
CA ARG A 111 -1.94 -5.94 7.61
C ARG A 111 -1.00 -5.29 6.58
N MET A 112 -0.91 -5.85 5.38
CA MET A 112 -0.16 -5.32 4.26
C MET A 112 -0.67 -3.93 3.84
N ALA A 113 -1.99 -3.76 3.73
CA ALA A 113 -2.59 -2.44 3.45
C ALA A 113 -2.26 -1.41 4.54
N CYS A 114 -2.31 -1.81 5.82
CA CYS A 114 -1.93 -0.95 6.94
C CYS A 114 -0.44 -0.58 6.92
N PHE A 115 0.44 -1.56 6.70
CA PHE A 115 1.88 -1.33 6.59
C PHE A 115 2.22 -0.39 5.43
N ASN A 116 1.59 -0.59 4.27
CA ASN A 116 1.74 0.26 3.09
C ASN A 116 1.28 1.70 3.37
N ALA A 117 0.11 1.88 4.00
CA ALA A 117 -0.42 3.18 4.36
C ALA A 117 0.48 3.92 5.37
N ALA A 118 0.90 3.21 6.43
CA ALA A 118 1.78 3.74 7.46
C ALA A 118 3.13 4.19 6.87
N GLY A 119 3.82 3.31 6.14
CA GLY A 119 5.13 3.63 5.59
C GLY A 119 5.07 4.71 4.51
N SER A 120 4.02 4.72 3.68
CA SER A 120 3.86 5.76 2.65
C SER A 120 3.56 7.13 3.28
N LEU A 121 2.86 7.18 4.42
CA LEU A 121 2.67 8.41 5.18
C LEU A 121 3.97 8.88 5.82
N MET A 122 4.73 7.98 6.45
CA MET A 122 6.03 8.31 7.08
C MET A 122 7.08 8.78 6.08
N ASP A 123 7.02 8.29 4.84
CA ASP A 123 7.88 8.70 3.73
C ASP A 123 7.40 9.99 3.03
N ASP A 124 6.35 10.67 3.54
CA ASP A 124 5.71 11.85 2.93
C ASP A 124 5.22 11.63 1.48
N VAL A 125 4.92 10.38 1.10
CA VAL A 125 4.47 9.98 -0.24
C VAL A 125 2.99 10.30 -0.41
N ILE A 126 2.21 10.04 0.64
CA ILE A 126 0.77 10.26 0.72
C ILE A 126 0.42 11.12 1.95
N THR A 127 -0.74 11.74 1.91
CA THR A 127 -1.30 12.50 3.05
C THR A 127 -1.92 11.58 4.09
N ALA A 128 -2.13 12.09 5.31
CA ALA A 128 -2.82 11.35 6.37
C ALA A 128 -4.21 10.88 5.93
N TYR A 129 -4.96 11.73 5.22
CA TYR A 129 -6.27 11.36 4.65
C TYR A 129 -6.21 10.22 3.63
N GLN A 130 -5.19 10.22 2.77
CA GLN A 130 -4.98 9.11 1.84
C GLN A 130 -4.62 7.83 2.59
N ALA A 131 -3.77 7.90 3.61
CA ALA A 131 -3.40 6.75 4.43
C ALA A 131 -4.62 6.11 5.11
N THR A 132 -5.49 6.92 5.75
CA THR A 132 -6.73 6.40 6.35
C THR A 132 -7.65 5.80 5.28
N SER A 133 -7.76 6.44 4.11
CA SER A 133 -8.60 5.94 3.01
C SER A 133 -8.13 4.56 2.51
N LEU A 134 -6.82 4.34 2.35
CA LEU A 134 -6.27 3.03 1.96
C LEU A 134 -6.65 1.94 2.98
N VAL A 135 -6.53 2.23 4.29
CA VAL A 135 -6.89 1.25 5.33
C VAL A 135 -8.39 0.98 5.34
N VAL A 136 -9.22 2.03 5.28
CA VAL A 136 -10.68 1.91 5.32
C VAL A 136 -11.20 1.12 4.11
N SER A 137 -10.66 1.36 2.91
CA SER A 137 -11.02 0.61 1.71
C SER A 137 -10.68 -0.87 1.84
N ALA A 138 -9.49 -1.21 2.32
CA ALA A 138 -9.10 -2.62 2.53
C ALA A 138 -9.94 -3.32 3.62
N GLY A 139 -10.39 -2.58 4.64
CA GLY A 139 -11.20 -3.11 5.73
C GLY A 139 -12.71 -3.14 5.50
N TYR A 140 -13.20 -2.61 4.36
CA TYR A 140 -14.64 -2.61 4.04
C TYR A 140 -15.15 -3.99 3.58
N ILE A 141 -14.25 -4.84 3.09
CA ILE A 141 -14.60 -6.08 2.39
C ILE A 141 -14.95 -7.16 3.42
N PRO A 142 -16.04 -7.95 3.24
CA PRO A 142 -16.77 -8.48 4.37
C PRO A 142 -15.97 -9.48 5.19
N TYR A 143 -15.61 -9.03 6.40
CA TYR A 143 -15.29 -9.84 7.57
C TYR A 143 -16.56 -10.57 8.05
N HIS A 144 -17.29 -11.26 7.16
CA HIS A 144 -18.55 -11.94 7.54
C HIS A 144 -18.33 -13.09 8.53
N ASP A 145 -17.09 -13.56 8.74
CA ASP A 145 -16.74 -14.64 9.68
C ASP A 145 -15.51 -14.33 10.55
N VAL A 146 -15.40 -13.11 11.12
CA VAL A 146 -14.24 -12.75 11.96
C VAL A 146 -14.67 -12.18 13.31
N GLU A 147 -14.27 -12.86 14.39
CA GLU A 147 -14.62 -12.58 15.79
C GLU A 147 -14.08 -11.26 16.38
N GLN A 148 -13.35 -10.42 15.64
CA GLN A 148 -12.81 -9.18 16.19
C GLN A 148 -12.76 -8.04 15.16
N PRO A 149 -13.16 -6.81 15.53
CA PRO A 149 -12.80 -5.64 14.76
C PRO A 149 -11.28 -5.43 14.91
N PRO A 150 -10.51 -5.35 13.81
CA PRO A 150 -9.14 -4.87 13.94
C PRO A 150 -9.25 -3.41 14.38
N GLU A 151 -8.98 -3.14 15.66
CA GLU A 151 -9.04 -1.83 16.34
C GLU A 151 -8.55 -0.65 15.47
N ILE A 152 -7.54 -0.91 14.65
CA ILE A 152 -7.01 0.02 13.66
C ILE A 152 -8.04 0.48 12.62
N LEU A 153 -8.89 -0.41 12.09
CA LEU A 153 -9.91 -0.07 11.11
C LEU A 153 -10.94 0.90 11.70
N GLU A 154 -11.42 0.61 12.91
CA GLU A 154 -12.34 1.50 13.62
C GLU A 154 -11.70 2.86 13.85
N LYS A 155 -10.45 2.87 14.32
CA LYS A 155 -9.71 4.12 14.53
C LYS A 155 -9.49 4.91 13.23
N MET A 156 -9.16 4.25 12.13
CA MET A 156 -9.00 4.91 10.83
C MET A 156 -10.33 5.44 10.27
N ARG A 157 -11.46 4.75 10.53
CA ARG A 157 -12.79 5.25 10.19
C ARG A 157 -13.12 6.51 11.00
N GLU A 158 -12.88 6.50 12.31
CA GLU A 158 -13.06 7.65 13.19
C GLU A 158 -12.22 8.85 12.72
N PHE A 159 -10.91 8.64 12.48
CA PHE A 159 -10.03 9.69 12.00
C PHE A 159 -10.45 10.24 10.65
N ARG A 160 -10.91 9.38 9.72
CA ARG A 160 -11.38 9.82 8.42
C ARG A 160 -12.61 10.73 8.54
N VAL A 161 -13.60 10.34 9.34
CA VAL A 161 -14.80 11.16 9.60
C VAL A 161 -14.42 12.51 10.19
N ARG A 162 -13.59 12.52 11.25
CA ARG A 162 -13.09 13.77 11.85
C ARG A 162 -12.34 14.65 10.84
N TYR A 163 -11.49 14.06 10.00
CA TYR A 163 -10.77 14.80 8.97
C TYR A 163 -11.69 15.44 7.91
N GLU A 164 -12.76 14.74 7.54
CA GLU A 164 -13.76 15.19 6.56
C GLU A 164 -14.63 16.32 7.15
N ASP A 165 -15.14 16.12 8.37
CA ASP A 165 -16.14 16.98 9.02
C ASP A 165 -15.52 18.20 9.75
N GLU A 166 -14.36 18.04 10.41
CA GLU A 166 -13.72 19.06 11.23
C GLU A 166 -12.60 19.77 10.45
N VAL A 167 -12.98 20.59 9.47
CA VAL A 167 -12.02 21.27 8.57
C VAL A 167 -10.92 22.05 9.32
N ALA A 168 -11.28 22.71 10.42
CA ALA A 168 -10.35 23.50 11.24
C ALA A 168 -9.31 22.63 11.98
N GLU A 169 -9.63 21.36 12.25
CA GLU A 169 -8.79 20.43 13.03
C GLU A 169 -7.97 19.50 12.13
N ARG A 170 -8.01 19.64 10.80
CA ARG A 170 -7.35 18.73 9.87
C ARG A 170 -5.85 18.55 10.10
N GLU A 171 -5.16 19.62 10.52
CA GLU A 171 -3.74 19.54 10.86
C GLU A 171 -3.51 18.73 12.14
N THR A 172 -4.33 18.97 13.17
CA THR A 172 -4.35 18.19 14.42
C THR A 172 -4.62 16.72 14.15
N VAL A 173 -5.69 16.41 13.40
CA VAL A 173 -6.08 15.04 13.04
C VAL A 173 -4.99 14.36 12.19
N ALA A 174 -4.35 15.08 11.26
CA ALA A 174 -3.24 14.54 10.48
C ALA A 174 -2.06 14.12 11.38
N ALA A 175 -1.73 14.93 12.38
CA ALA A 175 -0.68 14.62 13.34
C ALA A 175 -1.05 13.40 14.21
N GLU A 176 -2.30 13.32 14.69
CA GLU A 176 -2.82 12.16 15.43
C GLU A 176 -2.73 10.87 14.61
N ILE A 177 -3.12 10.90 13.32
CA ILE A 177 -3.01 9.75 12.41
C ILE A 177 -1.55 9.31 12.28
N ALA A 178 -0.64 10.26 12.06
CA ALA A 178 0.78 9.96 11.90
C ALA A 178 1.40 9.37 13.18
N GLU A 179 1.03 9.88 14.36
CA GLU A 179 1.46 9.34 15.64
C GLU A 179 0.91 7.93 15.87
N TYR A 180 -0.38 7.71 15.61
CA TYR A 180 -1.00 6.40 15.73
C TYR A 180 -0.29 5.33 14.89
N PHE A 181 0.06 5.66 13.64
CA PHE A 181 0.83 4.75 12.79
C PHE A 181 2.26 4.51 13.29
N ARG A 182 2.91 5.54 13.86
CA ARG A 182 4.26 5.45 14.44
C ARG A 182 4.30 4.51 15.64
N GLU A 183 3.31 4.59 16.52
CA GLU A 183 3.19 3.70 17.68
C GLU A 183 2.97 2.25 17.28
N ARG A 184 2.14 2.01 16.24
CA ARG A 184 1.78 0.66 15.78
C ARG A 184 2.83 -0.01 14.90
N TRP A 185 3.65 0.76 14.19
CA TRP A 185 4.74 0.25 13.35
C TRP A 185 6.10 0.88 13.70
N PRO A 186 6.67 0.56 14.87
CA PRO A 186 7.97 1.11 15.30
C PRO A 186 9.14 0.65 14.42
N THR A 187 8.97 -0.42 13.65
CA THR A 187 9.98 -0.89 12.69
C THR A 187 10.12 0.03 11.48
N LEU A 188 9.06 0.76 11.10
CA LEU A 188 9.11 1.74 10.01
C LEU A 188 9.88 3.02 10.38
N THR A 189 10.05 3.29 11.68
CA THR A 189 10.74 4.48 12.18
C THR A 189 12.20 4.22 12.60
N ARG A 190 12.66 2.96 12.62
CA ARG A 190 13.97 2.59 13.17
C ARG A 190 15.16 2.61 12.21
N ASP A 191 14.98 2.87 10.91
CA ASP A 191 16.08 2.95 9.94
C ASP A 191 16.22 4.33 9.29
N GLY A 192 16.49 5.36 10.10
CA GLY A 192 16.79 6.73 9.65
C GLY A 192 18.26 7.14 9.81
N GLY A 193 19.17 6.19 10.06
CA GLY A 193 20.55 6.45 10.47
C GLY A 193 21.61 5.99 9.47
N ASN A 194 21.50 6.39 8.20
CA ASN A 194 22.60 6.67 7.26
C ASN A 194 22.10 6.58 5.81
N ALA A 195 21.46 7.63 5.34
CA ALA A 195 21.48 7.96 3.93
C ALA A 195 21.80 9.46 3.81
N LYS A 196 23.06 9.76 3.53
CA LYS A 196 23.51 11.06 3.02
C LYS A 196 24.83 10.85 2.27
N PRO A 197 25.08 11.74 1.31
CA PRO A 197 24.92 11.57 -0.14
C PRO A 197 25.94 10.61 -0.78
#